data_AF-A0A9D9BN14-F1
#
_entry.id   AF-A0A9D9BN14-F1
#
_cell.length_a   1.000
_cell.length_b   1.000
_cell.length_c   1.000
_cell.angle_alpha   90.00
_cell.angle_beta   90.00
_cell.angle_gamma   90.00
#
_symmetry.space_group_name_H-M   'P 1'
#
loop_
_entity.id
_entity.type
_entity.pdbx_description
1 polymer ?
#
loop_
_entity_poly.entity_id
_entity_poly.type
_entity_poly.pdbx_seq_one_letter_code
_entity_poly.pdbx_strand_id
1 'polypeptide(L)'
;MGTTKDSDKAFNYALITVGLFLVFLLVKYLVGQERIAIEKYSFISAFIMFLVVVSSMIGFFYNIKGIKKDPVNAKKVVSLILNGIFIILFITTTVSNVLDLIDYSKL
;
A
#
# COMPACT_ATOMS: atom_id res chain seq x y z
N MET A 1 7.09 24.23 12.98
CA MET A 1 6.28 24.52 11.77
C MET A 1 6.11 23.26 10.95
N GLY A 2 4.96 23.07 10.30
CA GLY A 2 4.71 21.99 9.34
C GLY A 2 4.46 22.72 8.05
N THR A 3 5.28 22.44 7.07
CA THR A 3 5.25 23.15 5.80
C THR A 3 4.38 22.35 4.85
N THR A 4 3.70 23.01 3.93
CA THR A 4 3.00 22.44 2.76
C THR A 4 3.72 21.26 2.09
N LYS A 5 5.06 21.22 2.20
CA LYS A 5 5.92 20.10 1.79
C LYS A 5 5.54 18.74 2.39
N ASP A 6 4.98 18.67 3.60
CA ASP A 6 4.63 17.39 4.23
C ASP A 6 3.38 16.77 3.59
N SER A 7 2.36 17.58 3.29
CA SER A 7 1.18 17.14 2.54
C SER A 7 1.52 16.75 1.09
N ASP A 8 2.43 17.47 0.44
CA ASP A 8 2.91 17.11 -0.90
C ASP A 8 3.70 15.80 -0.91
N LYS A 9 4.56 15.57 0.10
CA LYS A 9 5.25 14.28 0.27
C LYS A 9 4.26 13.15 0.46
N ALA A 10 3.26 13.32 1.34
CA ALA A 10 2.24 12.31 1.57
C ALA A 10 1.47 11.96 0.28
N PHE A 11 1.17 12.95 -0.55
CA PHE A 11 0.55 12.76 -1.86
C PHE A 11 1.46 12.02 -2.84
N ASN A 12 2.75 12.36 -2.91
CA ASN A 12 3.70 11.64 -3.75
C ASN A 12 3.84 10.17 -3.35
N TYR A 13 3.87 9.87 -2.05
CA TYR A 13 3.86 8.47 -1.59
C TYR A 13 2.57 7.76 -1.98
N ALA A 14 1.41 8.42 -1.90
CA ALA A 14 0.15 7.84 -2.37
C ALA A 14 0.20 7.51 -3.87
N LEU A 15 0.77 8.38 -4.70
CA LEU A 15 0.95 8.13 -6.14
C LEU A 15 1.91 6.98 -6.42
N ILE A 16 3.03 6.89 -5.69
CA ILE A 16 3.98 5.78 -5.79
C ILE A 16 3.28 4.47 -5.43
N THR A 17 2.52 4.44 -4.33
CA THR A 17 1.75 3.26 -3.91
C THR A 17 0.77 2.82 -4.99
N VAL A 18 0.00 3.75 -5.56
CA VAL A 18 -0.93 3.44 -6.66
C VAL A 18 -0.19 2.91 -7.88
N GLY A 19 0.94 3.52 -8.26
CA GLY A 19 1.77 3.06 -9.36
C GLY A 19 2.30 1.64 -9.15
N LEU A 20 2.84 1.35 -7.98
CA LEU A 20 3.29 0.00 -7.60
C LEU A 20 2.15 -1.01 -7.62
N PHE A 21 0.97 -0.63 -7.14
CA PHE A 21 -0.20 -1.50 -7.16
C PHE A 21 -0.67 -1.80 -8.59
N LEU A 22 -0.63 -0.82 -9.51
CA LEU A 22 -0.91 -1.06 -10.93
C LEU A 22 0.10 -2.02 -11.56
N VAL A 23 1.40 -1.89 -11.22
CA VAL A 23 2.42 -2.85 -11.66
C VAL A 23 2.12 -4.24 -11.12
N PHE A 24 1.74 -4.38 -9.85
CA PHE A 24 1.31 -5.66 -9.28
C PHE A 24 0.15 -6.29 -10.07
N LEU A 25 -0.86 -5.51 -10.44
CA LEU A 25 -1.98 -6.00 -11.26
C LEU A 25 -1.51 -6.47 -12.64
N LEU A 26 -0.58 -5.77 -13.27
CA LEU A 26 0.01 -6.21 -14.54
C LEU A 26 0.77 -7.53 -14.41
N VAL A 27 1.59 -7.69 -13.37
CA VAL A 27 2.30 -8.96 -13.12
C VAL A 27 1.30 -10.09 -12.89
N LYS A 28 0.24 -9.85 -12.09
CA LYS A 28 -0.84 -10.83 -11.86
C LYS A 28 -1.53 -11.22 -13.18
N TYR A 29 -1.83 -10.24 -14.03
CA TYR A 29 -2.43 -10.49 -15.34
C TYR A 29 -1.52 -11.36 -16.24
N LEU A 30 -0.22 -11.06 -16.29
CA LEU A 30 0.73 -11.82 -17.10
C LEU A 30 0.86 -13.29 -16.65
N VAL A 31 0.73 -13.55 -15.36
CA VAL A 31 0.74 -14.92 -14.80
C VAL A 31 -0.55 -15.66 -15.14
N GLY A 32 -1.69 -14.99 -15.08
CA GLY A 32 -2.96 -15.56 -15.54
C GLY A 32 -3.00 -15.87 -17.04
N GLN A 33 -2.11 -15.27 -17.82
CA GLN A 33 -1.89 -15.56 -19.24
C GLN A 33 -0.75 -16.57 -19.47
N GLU A 34 -0.26 -17.23 -18.40
CA GLU A 34 0.86 -18.19 -18.43
C GLU A 34 2.17 -17.64 -19.02
N ARG A 35 2.31 -16.31 -19.13
CA ARG A 35 3.52 -15.66 -19.67
C ARG A 35 4.66 -15.59 -18.67
N ILE A 36 4.36 -15.83 -17.39
CA ILE A 36 5.32 -15.81 -16.28
C ILE A 36 5.02 -17.03 -15.39
N ALA A 37 6.08 -17.75 -15.00
CA ALA A 37 5.96 -18.87 -14.06
C ALA A 37 5.49 -18.40 -12.67
N ILE A 38 4.67 -19.22 -12.01
CA ILE A 38 4.11 -18.97 -10.67
C ILE A 38 5.20 -18.70 -9.61
N GLU A 39 6.34 -19.39 -9.69
CA GLU A 39 7.46 -19.20 -8.77
C GLU A 39 8.03 -17.77 -8.85
N LYS A 40 8.24 -17.27 -10.08
CA LYS A 40 8.72 -15.91 -10.32
C LYS A 40 7.68 -14.88 -9.89
N TYR A 41 6.40 -15.16 -10.14
CA TYR A 41 5.30 -14.34 -9.66
C TYR A 41 5.31 -14.19 -8.15
N SER A 42 5.46 -15.29 -7.41
CA SER A 42 5.41 -15.27 -5.95
C SER A 42 6.46 -14.31 -5.38
N PHE A 43 7.69 -14.37 -5.89
CA PHE A 43 8.76 -13.48 -5.43
C PHE A 43 8.53 -12.01 -5.82
N ILE A 44 8.21 -11.76 -7.11
CA ILE A 44 8.00 -10.40 -7.63
C ILE A 44 6.81 -9.73 -6.94
N SER A 45 5.71 -10.45 -6.78
CA SER A 45 4.49 -9.94 -6.16
C SER A 45 4.68 -9.65 -4.67
N ALA A 46 5.38 -10.52 -3.94
CA ALA A 46 5.73 -10.28 -2.53
C ALA A 46 6.59 -9.02 -2.38
N PHE A 47 7.58 -8.83 -3.24
CA PHE A 47 8.44 -7.64 -3.22
C PHE A 47 7.65 -6.35 -3.53
N ILE A 48 6.79 -6.36 -4.54
CA ILE A 48 5.96 -5.20 -4.87
C ILE A 48 5.01 -4.87 -3.71
N MET A 49 4.35 -5.88 -3.13
CA MET A 49 3.45 -5.69 -1.99
C MET A 49 4.18 -5.14 -0.76
N PHE A 50 5.40 -5.58 -0.50
CA PHE A 50 6.24 -5.00 0.56
C PHE A 50 6.48 -3.50 0.33
N LEU A 51 6.84 -3.10 -0.90
CA LEU A 51 7.04 -1.69 -1.23
C LEU A 51 5.75 -0.85 -1.13
N VAL A 52 4.60 -1.42 -1.51
CA VAL A 52 3.27 -0.79 -1.35
C VAL A 52 3.00 -0.48 0.12
N VAL A 53 3.26 -1.44 1.01
CA VAL A 53 3.03 -1.27 2.46
C VAL A 53 3.97 -0.22 3.04
N VAL A 54 5.28 -0.32 2.75
CA VAL A 54 6.28 0.64 3.26
C VAL A 54 5.95 2.06 2.77
N SER A 55 5.63 2.22 1.49
CA SER A 55 5.27 3.54 0.92
C SER A 55 3.99 4.09 1.55
N SER A 56 2.98 3.25 1.74
CA SER A 56 1.71 3.64 2.37
C SER A 56 1.91 4.07 3.83
N MET A 57 2.73 3.34 4.60
CA MET A 57 3.06 3.70 5.97
C MET A 57 3.76 5.06 6.03
N ILE A 58 4.79 5.27 5.19
CA ILE A 58 5.52 6.54 5.12
C ILE A 58 4.58 7.69 4.73
N GLY A 59 3.74 7.50 3.71
CA GLY A 59 2.74 8.48 3.28
C GLY A 59 1.74 8.82 4.38
N PHE A 60 1.29 7.82 5.14
CA PHE A 60 0.39 8.00 6.28
C PHE A 60 1.05 8.76 7.44
N PHE A 61 2.32 8.46 7.76
CA PHE A 61 3.09 9.22 8.76
C PHE A 61 3.23 10.70 8.39
N TYR A 62 3.52 11.02 7.12
CA TYR A 62 3.57 12.40 6.65
C TYR A 62 2.20 13.09 6.73
N ASN A 63 1.12 12.37 6.42
CA ASN A 63 -0.24 12.88 6.58
C ASN A 63 -0.57 13.22 8.03
N ILE A 64 -0.27 12.33 8.99
CA ILE A 64 -0.49 12.61 10.42
C ILE A 64 0.30 13.85 10.88
N LYS A 65 1.56 13.98 10.46
CA LYS A 65 2.39 15.15 10.78
C LYS A 65 1.82 16.44 10.19
N GLY A 66 1.25 16.38 9.00
CA GLY A 66 0.62 17.50 8.31
C GLY A 66 -0.78 17.87 8.83
N ILE A 67 -1.52 16.95 9.47
CA ILE A 67 -2.90 17.18 9.95
C ILE A 67 -3.02 18.41 10.85
N LYS A 68 -2.10 18.60 11.79
CA LYS A 68 -2.17 19.72 12.75
C LYS A 68 -1.71 21.07 12.19
N LYS A 69 -1.11 21.11 10.99
CA LYS A 69 -0.30 22.25 10.54
C LYS A 69 -0.64 22.78 9.15
N ASP A 70 -1.14 21.92 8.24
CA ASP A 70 -1.56 22.33 6.90
C ASP A 70 -3.08 22.52 6.81
N PRO A 71 -3.57 23.56 6.11
CA PRO A 71 -4.99 23.71 5.80
C PRO A 71 -5.50 22.48 5.04
N VAL A 72 -6.75 22.11 5.28
CA VAL A 72 -7.38 20.97 4.59
C VAL A 72 -7.50 21.30 3.11
N ASN A 73 -6.81 20.54 2.27
CA ASN A 73 -6.89 20.64 0.81
C ASN A 73 -7.22 19.27 0.19
N ALA A 74 -7.68 19.27 -1.06
CA ALA A 74 -8.10 18.04 -1.75
C ALA A 74 -6.98 16.99 -1.83
N LYS A 75 -5.73 17.40 -2.09
CA LYS A 75 -4.58 16.49 -2.18
C LYS A 75 -4.33 15.71 -0.89
N LYS A 76 -4.43 16.38 0.25
CA LYS A 76 -4.25 15.81 1.59
C LYS A 76 -5.36 14.83 1.95
N VAL A 77 -6.60 15.15 1.60
CA VAL A 77 -7.74 14.23 1.80
C VAL A 77 -7.56 12.99 0.93
N VAL A 78 -7.24 13.16 -0.35
CA VAL A 78 -7.01 12.04 -1.29
C VAL A 78 -5.84 11.16 -0.85
N SER A 79 -4.72 11.76 -0.44
CA SER A 79 -3.55 10.99 0.02
C SER A 79 -3.83 10.25 1.33
N LEU A 80 -4.63 10.83 2.23
CA LEU A 80 -5.01 10.18 3.48
C LEU A 80 -5.91 8.98 3.21
N ILE A 81 -6.92 9.14 2.34
CA ILE A 81 -7.82 8.07 1.93
C ILE A 81 -7.04 6.95 1.24
N LEU A 82 -6.21 7.26 0.24
CA LEU A 82 -5.45 6.25 -0.50
C LEU A 82 -4.49 5.47 0.41
N ASN A 83 -3.62 6.16 1.14
CA ASN A 83 -2.68 5.48 2.04
C ASN A 83 -3.42 4.71 3.15
N GLY A 84 -4.53 5.25 3.66
CA GLY A 84 -5.38 4.60 4.65
C GLY A 84 -6.01 3.30 4.13
N ILE A 85 -6.58 3.31 2.92
CA ILE A 85 -7.15 2.11 2.28
C ILE A 85 -6.08 1.00 2.16
N PHE A 86 -4.88 1.34 1.69
CA PHE A 86 -3.82 0.34 1.55
C PHE A 86 -3.36 -0.23 2.89
N ILE A 87 -3.28 0.59 3.95
CA ILE A 87 -2.96 0.11 5.30
C ILE A 87 -4.07 -0.81 5.82
N ILE A 88 -5.34 -0.43 5.64
CA ILE A 88 -6.48 -1.27 6.07
C ILE A 88 -6.47 -2.59 5.34
N LEU A 89 -6.32 -2.58 4.00
CA LEU A 89 -6.22 -3.79 3.19
C LEU A 89 -5.08 -4.69 3.66
N PHE A 90 -3.93 -4.10 3.98
CA PHE A 90 -2.79 -4.85 4.51
C PHE A 90 -3.10 -5.53 5.86
N ILE A 91 -3.69 -4.78 6.80
CA ILE A 91 -4.06 -5.32 8.11
C ILE A 91 -5.09 -6.44 7.95
N THR A 92 -6.16 -6.21 7.18
CA THR A 92 -7.20 -7.21 6.94
C THR A 92 -6.64 -8.48 6.31
N THR A 93 -5.79 -8.35 5.29
CA THR A 93 -5.18 -9.50 4.61
C THR A 93 -4.25 -10.27 5.55
N THR A 94 -3.45 -9.56 6.36
CA THR A 94 -2.55 -10.18 7.34
C THR A 94 -3.32 -10.94 8.40
N VAL A 95 -4.37 -10.32 8.96
CA VAL A 95 -5.24 -10.97 9.96
C VAL A 95 -5.91 -12.21 9.37
N SER A 96 -6.44 -12.12 8.15
CA SER A 96 -7.07 -13.27 7.47
C SER A 96 -6.08 -14.43 7.31
N ASN A 97 -4.88 -14.16 6.79
CA ASN A 97 -3.85 -15.19 6.62
C ASN A 97 -3.40 -15.82 7.95
N VAL A 98 -3.32 -15.02 9.02
CA VAL A 98 -2.97 -15.53 10.36
C VAL A 98 -4.09 -16.41 10.93
N LEU A 99 -5.35 -16.02 10.75
CA LEU A 99 -6.49 -16.83 11.17
C LEU A 99 -6.54 -18.15 10.41
N ASP A 100 -6.37 -18.10 9.09
CA ASP A 100 -6.32 -19.31 8.24
C ASP A 100 -5.20 -20.24 8.72
N LEU A 101 -4.00 -19.72 9.00
CA LEU A 101 -2.88 -20.51 9.49
C LEU A 101 -3.16 -21.17 10.85
N ILE A 102 -3.79 -20.44 11.77
CA ILE A 102 -4.18 -20.97 13.08
C ILE A 102 -5.19 -22.11 12.92
N ASP A 103 -6.20 -21.96 12.06
CA ASP A 103 -7.20 -22.99 11.82
C ASP A 103 -6.59 -24.22 11.14
N TYR A 104 -5.68 -24.03 10.18
CA TYR A 104 -4.89 -25.13 9.59
C TYR A 104 -4.03 -25.86 10.62
N SER A 105 -3.45 -25.16 11.59
CA SER A 105 -2.59 -25.78 12.62
C SER A 105 -3.34 -26.58 13.68
N LYS A 106 -4.67 -26.44 13.73
CA LYS A 106 -5.55 -27.17 14.67
C LYS A 106 -6.18 -28.44 14.06
N LEU A 107 -5.99 -28.67 12.76
CA LEU A 107 -6.36 -29.88 12.03
C LEU A 107 -5.21 -30.90 12.06
#